data_AF-A0A970EKI5-F1
#
_entry.id   AF-A0A970EKI5-F1
#
_cell.length_a   1.000
_cell.length_b   1.000
_cell.length_c   1.000
_cell.angle_alpha   90.00
_cell.angle_beta   90.00
_cell.angle_gamma   90.00
#
_symmetry.space_group_name_H-M   'P 1'
#
loop_
_entity.id
_entity.type
_entity.pdbx_description
1 polymer ?
#
loop_
_entity_poly.entity_id
_entity_poly.type
_entity_poly.pdbx_seq_one_letter_code
_entity_poly.pdbx_strand_id
1 'polypeptide(L)'
;TKPHVHDYDEAIFFLGSDPRNFSDLGGEVEFSIGAEGEEEKYIFDKPTAVVVPKGVPHCPIVTKRIEKPFLVMAVSLTDKTK
;
A
#
# COMPACT_ATOMS: atom_id res chain seq x y z
N THR A 1 3.43 -7.34 -6.48
CA THR A 1 2.26 -7.39 -7.40
C THR A 1 2.56 -6.55 -8.64
N LYS A 2 2.03 -6.92 -9.81
CA LYS A 2 2.15 -6.10 -11.03
C LYS A 2 1.19 -4.90 -10.96
N PRO A 3 1.43 -3.81 -11.72
CA PRO A 3 0.47 -2.72 -11.83
C PRO A 3 -0.90 -3.21 -12.29
N HIS A 4 -1.97 -2.69 -11.69
CA HIS A 4 -3.35 -3.05 -12.04
C HIS A 4 -4.36 -1.97 -11.59
N VAL A 5 -5.62 -2.16 -12.01
CA VAL A 5 -6.75 -1.25 -11.76
C VAL A 5 -7.96 -2.04 -11.26
N HIS A 6 -8.76 -1.40 -10.41
CA HIS A 6 -10.04 -1.89 -9.95
C HIS A 6 -11.19 -0.93 -10.30
N ASP A 7 -12.42 -1.45 -10.33
CA ASP A 7 -13.66 -0.67 -10.52
C ASP A 7 -14.24 -0.11 -9.20
N TYR A 8 -13.49 -0.25 -8.10
CA TYR A 8 -13.79 0.26 -6.76
C TYR A 8 -12.57 1.01 -6.19
N ASP A 9 -12.82 1.84 -5.18
CA ASP A 9 -11.74 2.46 -4.41
C ASP A 9 -11.10 1.39 -3.50
N GLU A 10 -9.79 1.47 -3.27
CA GLU A 10 -9.07 0.54 -2.40
C GLU A 10 -8.30 1.30 -1.31
N ALA A 11 -8.36 0.82 -0.07
CA ALA A 11 -7.49 1.27 1.00
C ALA A 11 -6.45 0.20 1.31
N ILE A 12 -5.16 0.55 1.19
CA ILE A 12 -4.03 -0.32 1.50
C ILE A 12 -3.36 0.19 2.78
N PHE A 13 -3.35 -0.63 3.81
CA PHE A 13 -2.74 -0.32 5.10
C PHE A 13 -1.40 -1.02 5.25
N PHE A 14 -0.37 -0.27 5.58
CA PHE A 14 0.96 -0.74 5.96
C PHE A 14 1.13 -0.51 7.46
N LEU A 15 1.10 -1.59 8.24
CA LEU A 15 1.07 -1.53 9.71
C LEU A 15 2.25 -2.30 10.30
N GLY A 16 3.01 -1.66 11.18
CA GLY A 16 4.07 -2.33 11.93
C GLY A 16 3.54 -3.40 12.89
N SER A 17 4.40 -4.34 13.25
CA SER A 17 4.02 -5.49 14.11
C SER A 17 4.26 -5.30 15.60
N ASP A 18 4.90 -4.20 16.05
CA ASP A 18 5.18 -3.97 17.47
C ASP A 18 4.00 -3.26 18.15
N PRO A 19 3.21 -3.94 19.00
CA PRO A 19 2.04 -3.33 19.64
C PRO A 19 2.40 -2.27 20.69
N ARG A 20 3.69 -2.13 21.03
CA ARG A 20 4.18 -1.10 21.96
C ARG A 20 4.70 0.14 21.23
N ASN A 21 4.84 0.09 19.92
CA ASN A 21 5.33 1.19 19.11
C ASN A 21 4.61 1.27 17.75
N PHE A 22 3.41 1.86 17.75
CA PHE A 22 2.58 2.01 16.55
C PHE A 22 3.12 2.98 15.49
N SER A 23 4.19 3.72 15.78
CA SER A 23 4.82 4.64 14.82
C SER A 23 5.95 3.98 14.03
N ASP A 24 6.37 2.78 14.42
CA ASP A 24 7.41 2.00 13.76
C ASP A 24 6.77 1.02 12.77
N LEU A 25 7.11 1.14 11.48
CA LEU A 25 6.69 0.18 10.47
C LEU A 25 7.51 -1.12 10.58
N GLY A 26 8.76 -1.04 11.01
CA GLY A 26 9.70 -2.16 10.99
C GLY A 26 10.34 -2.43 9.62
N GLY A 27 10.26 -1.47 8.69
CA GLY A 27 10.82 -1.61 7.35
C GLY A 27 10.66 -0.34 6.50
N GLU A 28 11.03 -0.44 5.24
CA GLU A 28 10.89 0.62 4.24
C GLU A 28 10.21 0.06 2.99
N VAL A 29 9.18 0.76 2.51
CA VAL A 29 8.34 0.34 1.40
C VAL A 29 8.34 1.41 0.33
N GLU A 30 8.40 0.98 -0.93
CA GLU A 30 8.09 1.80 -2.10
C GLU A 30 6.74 1.36 -2.67
N PHE A 31 5.89 2.34 -2.97
CA PHE A 31 4.60 2.16 -3.62
C PHE A 31 4.52 3.02 -4.88
N SER A 32 4.09 2.40 -5.98
CA SER A 32 3.84 3.11 -7.25
C SER A 32 2.36 3.32 -7.51
N ILE A 33 2.00 4.51 -7.99
CA ILE A 33 0.63 4.90 -8.35
C ILE A 33 0.66 5.93 -9.47
N GLY A 34 -0.28 5.85 -10.42
CA GLY A 34 -0.37 6.76 -11.55
C GLY A 34 -0.58 6.02 -12.88
N ALA A 35 -0.65 6.77 -13.98
CA ALA A 35 -0.78 6.19 -15.31
C ALA A 35 0.48 5.42 -15.72
N GLU A 36 0.31 4.42 -16.60
CA GLU A 36 1.44 3.63 -17.10
C GLU A 36 2.49 4.53 -17.78
N GLY A 37 3.74 4.47 -17.32
CA GLY A 37 4.84 5.31 -17.79
C GLY A 37 4.95 6.68 -17.14
N GLU A 38 3.99 7.05 -16.28
CA GLU A 38 3.96 8.31 -15.52
C GLU A 38 3.74 8.05 -14.02
N GLU A 39 4.15 6.88 -13.52
CA GLU A 39 3.90 6.49 -12.13
C GLU A 39 4.72 7.33 -11.15
N GLU A 40 4.03 7.87 -10.14
CA GLU A 40 4.66 8.45 -8.96
C GLU A 40 5.13 7.33 -8.03
N LYS A 41 6.31 7.51 -7.43
CA LYS A 41 6.89 6.58 -6.46
C LYS A 41 6.94 7.22 -5.09
N TYR A 42 6.29 6.57 -4.13
CA TYR A 42 6.27 6.98 -2.74
C TYR A 42 7.11 5.99 -1.92
N ILE A 43 8.14 6.50 -1.24
CA ILE A 43 9.00 5.71 -0.36
C ILE A 43 8.72 6.17 1.08
N PHE A 44 8.44 5.22 1.97
CA PHE A 44 8.12 5.50 3.36
C PHE A 44 8.60 4.39 4.30
N ASP A 45 8.92 4.78 5.53
CA ASP A 45 9.43 3.92 6.62
C ASP A 45 8.54 3.95 7.87
N LYS A 46 7.35 4.54 7.76
CA LYS A 46 6.36 4.65 8.83
C LYS A 46 5.04 4.01 8.43
N PRO A 47 4.22 3.56 9.39
CA PRO A 47 2.89 3.05 9.10
C PRO A 47 2.09 4.06 8.30
N THR A 48 1.52 3.60 7.19
CA THR A 48 0.94 4.45 6.14
C THR A 48 -0.33 3.80 5.61
N ALA A 49 -1.35 4.60 5.35
CA ALA A 49 -2.53 4.18 4.59
C ALA A 49 -2.49 4.87 3.23
N VAL A 50 -2.61 4.08 2.16
CA VAL A 50 -2.75 4.59 0.80
C VAL A 50 -4.18 4.34 0.35
N VAL A 51 -4.87 5.40 -0.07
CA VAL A 51 -6.21 5.31 -0.64
C VAL A 51 -6.09 5.49 -2.14
N VAL A 52 -6.37 4.43 -2.88
CA VAL A 52 -6.33 4.39 -4.34
C VAL A 52 -7.74 4.59 -4.87
N PRO A 53 -8.04 5.69 -5.59
CA PRO A 53 -9.33 5.86 -6.23
C PRO A 53 -9.58 4.82 -7.33
N LYS A 54 -10.85 4.48 -7.55
CA LYS A 54 -11.28 3.61 -8.65
C LYS A 54 -10.73 4.09 -9.99
N GLY A 55 -10.32 3.15 -10.82
CA GLY A 55 -9.76 3.47 -12.15
C GLY A 55 -8.31 3.96 -12.13
N VAL A 56 -7.66 4.12 -10.98
CA VAL A 56 -6.26 4.57 -10.89
C VAL A 56 -5.32 3.36 -10.90
N PRO A 57 -4.38 3.27 -11.86
CA PRO A 57 -3.38 2.21 -11.82
C PRO A 57 -2.46 2.39 -10.63
N HIS A 58 -2.20 1.30 -9.94
CA HIS A 58 -1.37 1.26 -8.75
C HIS A 58 -0.61 -0.07 -8.68
N CYS A 59 0.30 -0.18 -7.71
CA CYS A 59 1.35 -1.20 -7.64
C CYS A 59 2.46 -1.00 -8.70
N PRO A 60 3.68 -1.53 -8.47
CA PRO A 60 4.06 -2.46 -7.41
C PRO A 60 4.16 -1.87 -5.99
N ILE A 61 3.97 -2.76 -5.00
CA ILE A 61 4.52 -2.61 -3.64
C ILE A 61 5.87 -3.31 -3.62
N VAL A 62 6.92 -2.60 -3.23
CA VAL A 62 8.29 -3.13 -3.11
C VAL A 62 8.79 -2.91 -1.68
N THR A 63 9.07 -3.99 -0.97
CA THR A 63 9.77 -3.92 0.32
C THR A 63 11.25 -3.68 0.06
N LYS A 64 11.73 -2.46 0.33
CA LYS A 64 13.13 -2.06 0.15
C LYS A 64 14.01 -2.58 1.28
N ARG A 65 13.48 -2.56 2.50
CA ARG A 65 14.14 -3.04 3.72
C ARG A 65 13.12 -3.67 4.66
N ILE A 66 13.53 -4.72 5.36
CA ILE A 66 12.74 -5.36 6.42
C ILE A 66 13.61 -5.60 7.64
N GLU A 67 13.19 -5.07 8.79
CA GLU A 67 13.86 -5.24 10.08
C GLU A 67 12.97 -6.04 11.04
N LYS A 68 11.66 -5.77 11.01
CA LYS A 68 10.61 -6.53 11.68
C LYS A 68 9.50 -6.86 10.68
N PRO A 69 8.71 -7.92 10.90
CA PRO A 69 7.53 -8.17 10.09
C PRO A 69 6.57 -6.97 10.14
N PHE A 70 5.83 -6.75 9.07
CA PHE A 70 4.73 -5.78 9.03
C PHE A 70 3.59 -6.34 8.19
N LEU A 71 2.39 -5.83 8.44
CA LEU A 71 1.17 -6.22 7.74
C LEU A 71 0.95 -5.29 6.55
N VAL A 72 0.61 -5.88 5.40
CA VAL A 72 -0.02 -5.17 4.28
C VAL A 72 -1.44 -5.70 4.15
N MET A 73 -2.43 -4.83 4.34
CA MET A 73 -3.84 -5.18 4.25
C MET A 73 -4.50 -4.33 3.18
N ALA A 74 -4.99 -4.98 2.12
CA ALA A 74 -5.75 -4.34 1.05
C ALA A 74 -7.24 -4.55 1.31
N VAL A 75 -8.00 -3.45 1.32
CA VAL A 75 -9.44 -3.43 1.59
C VAL A 75 -10.16 -2.79 0.42
N SER A 76 -10.94 -3.60 -0.31
CA SER A 76 -11.85 -3.10 -1.35
C SER A 76 -12.98 -2.31 -0.69
N LEU A 77 -13.10 -1.02 -1.02
CA LEU A 77 -14.15 -0.14 -0.53
C LEU A 77 -15.36 -0.24 -1.46
N THR A 78 -16.12 -1.34 -1.32
CA THR A 78 -17.30 -1.60 -2.14
C THR A 78 -18.41 -2.25 -1.31
N ASP A 79 -19.65 -1.97 -1.69
CA ASP A 79 -20.86 -2.62 -1.18
C ASP A 79 -21.13 -3.98 -1.86
N LYS A 80 -20.41 -4.28 -2.94
CA LYS A 80 -20.47 -5.58 -3.62
C LYS A 80 -19.76 -6.62 -2.77
N THR A 81 -20.51 -7.52 -2.15
CA THR A 81 -19.96 -8.78 -1.65
C THR A 81 -19.63 -9.68 -2.85
N LYS A 82 -18.41 -10.24 -2.88
CA LYS A 82 -18.04 -11.25 -3.89
C LYS A 82 -19.02 -12.41 -3.93
#